data_AF-X1PAH7-F1
#
_entry.id   AF-X1PAH7-F1
#
_cell.length_a   1.000
_cell.length_b   1.000
_cell.length_c   1.000
_cell.angle_alpha   90.00
_cell.angle_beta   90.00
_cell.angle_gamma   90.00
#
_symmetry.space_group_name_H-M   'P 1'
#
loop_
_entity.id
_entity.type
_entity.pdbx_description
1 polymer ?
#
loop_
_entity_poly.entity_id
_entity_poly.type
_entity_poly.pdbx_seq_one_letter_code
_entity_poly.pdbx_strand_id
1 'polypeptide(L)'
;MSSTARPNTLFKNLNAKVAALPMIATVLVVFIGCTLWTVVYSFTASRALPELTFVGFDQYTRLFNTPRWNISAINLAIFGVFLLFFSSVIGFILAALMDQKIRFE
;
A
#
# COMPACT_ATOMS: atom_id res chain seq x y z
N MET A 1 26.90 -42.71 12.17
CA MET A 1 26.71 -41.28 11.85
C MET A 1 25.47 -41.14 10.98
N SER A 2 24.31 -40.83 11.57
CA SER A 2 23.05 -40.66 10.84
C SER A 2 22.94 -39.22 10.33
N SER A 3 23.06 -39.02 9.02
CA SER A 3 22.82 -37.72 8.39
C SER A 3 21.33 -37.50 8.19
N THR A 4 20.70 -36.72 9.07
CA THR A 4 19.31 -36.29 8.92
C THR A 4 19.25 -35.13 7.92
N ALA A 5 19.04 -35.43 6.64
CA ALA A 5 18.81 -34.42 5.62
C ALA A 5 17.51 -33.65 5.92
N ARG A 6 17.59 -32.31 6.02
CA ARG A 6 16.41 -31.44 6.25
C ARG A 6 15.42 -31.62 5.09
N PRO A 7 14.11 -31.85 5.36
CA PRO A 7 13.13 -31.97 4.29
C PRO A 7 13.04 -30.63 3.53
N ASN A 8 13.20 -30.70 2.21
CA ASN A 8 13.26 -29.52 1.35
C ASN A 8 11.85 -28.91 1.19
N THR A 9 11.50 -27.95 2.06
CA THR A 9 10.18 -27.30 2.12
C THR A 9 9.84 -26.48 0.87
N LEU A 10 10.82 -26.19 0.01
CA LEU A 10 10.68 -25.43 -1.22
C LEU A 10 9.78 -26.10 -2.27
N PHE A 11 9.80 -27.43 -2.35
CA PHE A 11 9.00 -28.22 -3.31
C PHE A 11 7.70 -28.78 -2.72
N LYS A 12 7.36 -28.42 -1.47
CA LYS A 12 6.09 -28.81 -0.87
C LYS A 12 4.96 -27.94 -1.44
N ASN A 13 3.85 -28.55 -1.84
CA ASN A 13 2.65 -27.92 -2.40
C ASN A 13 2.84 -27.21 -3.77
N LEU A 14 3.50 -27.87 -4.72
CA LEU A 14 3.67 -27.36 -6.09
C LEU A 14 2.34 -26.98 -6.77
N ASN A 15 1.31 -27.82 -6.65
CA ASN A 15 0.00 -27.56 -7.25
C ASN A 15 -0.65 -26.28 -6.70
N ALA A 16 -0.50 -25.99 -5.41
CA ALA A 16 -1.03 -24.76 -4.80
C ALA A 16 -0.29 -23.51 -5.28
N LYS A 17 1.03 -23.62 -5.49
CA LYS A 17 1.84 -22.51 -6.05
C LYS A 17 1.46 -22.23 -7.51
N VAL A 18 1.24 -23.28 -8.31
CA VAL A 18 0.78 -23.16 -9.70
C VAL A 18 -0.62 -22.54 -9.76
N ALA A 19 -1.54 -22.95 -8.88
CA ALA A 19 -2.87 -22.37 -8.79
C ALA A 19 -2.88 -20.89 -8.38
N ALA A 20 -1.86 -20.43 -7.65
CA ALA A 20 -1.70 -19.02 -7.27
C ALA A 20 -1.00 -18.17 -8.36
N LEU A 21 -0.40 -18.78 -9.40
CA LEU A 21 0.27 -18.04 -10.47
C LEU A 21 -0.61 -16.99 -11.16
N PRO A 22 -1.90 -17.24 -11.47
CA PRO A 22 -2.75 -16.23 -12.09
C PRO A 22 -2.92 -14.99 -11.22
N MET A 23 -3.06 -15.16 -9.89
CA MET A 23 -3.15 -14.05 -8.96
C MET A 23 -1.83 -13.29 -8.85
N ILE A 24 -0.70 -13.99 -8.84
CA ILE A 24 0.62 -13.34 -8.80
C ILE A 24 0.87 -12.56 -10.10
N ALA A 25 0.51 -13.14 -11.25
CA ALA A 25 0.67 -12.51 -12.55
C ALA A 25 -0.14 -11.22 -12.66
N THR A 26 -1.39 -11.19 -12.18
CA THR A 26 -2.19 -9.95 -12.19
C THR A 26 -1.59 -8.87 -11.30
N VAL A 27 -1.07 -9.24 -10.12
CA VAL A 27 -0.36 -8.29 -9.24
C VAL A 27 0.89 -7.72 -9.91
N LEU A 28 1.72 -8.56 -10.52
CA LEU A 28 2.96 -8.13 -11.16
C LEU A 28 2.72 -7.28 -12.41
N VAL A 29 1.80 -7.69 -13.28
CA VAL A 29 1.60 -7.03 -14.57
C VAL A 29 0.73 -5.79 -14.41
N VAL A 30 -0.40 -5.91 -13.72
CA VAL A 30 -1.37 -4.81 -13.63
C VAL A 30 -0.94 -3.83 -12.56
N PHE A 31 -0.82 -4.27 -11.30
CA PHE A 31 -0.55 -3.34 -10.21
C PHE A 31 0.86 -2.75 -10.31
N ILE A 32 1.89 -3.60 -10.39
CA ILE A 32 3.27 -3.13 -10.43
C ILE A 32 3.59 -2.49 -11.78
N GLY A 33 3.17 -3.09 -12.90
CA GLY A 33 3.38 -2.50 -14.22
C GLY A 33 2.75 -1.10 -14.37
N CYS A 34 1.48 -0.93 -13.99
CA CYS A 34 0.85 0.39 -14.03
C CYS A 34 1.50 1.37 -13.06
N THR A 35 1.87 0.93 -11.85
CA THR A 35 2.55 1.80 -10.87
C THR A 35 3.90 2.28 -11.41
N LEU A 36 4.71 1.38 -11.97
CA LEU A 36 6.00 1.73 -12.57
C LEU A 36 5.82 2.71 -13.73
N TRP A 37 4.83 2.48 -14.58
CA TRP A 37 4.50 3.41 -15.67
C TRP A 37 4.16 4.81 -15.14
N THR A 38 3.28 4.92 -14.13
CA THR A 38 2.94 6.19 -13.50
C THR A 38 4.15 6.86 -12.87
N VAL A 39 5.02 6.11 -12.20
CA VAL A 39 6.25 6.63 -11.59
C VAL A 39 7.19 7.20 -12.66
N VAL A 40 7.43 6.46 -13.75
CA VAL A 40 8.27 6.93 -14.87
C VAL A 40 7.71 8.22 -15.48
N TYR A 41 6.39 8.29 -15.68
CA TYR A 41 5.75 9.51 -16.18
C TYR A 41 5.77 10.67 -15.20
N SER A 42 5.80 10.42 -13.89
CA SER A 42 5.89 11.46 -12.86
C SER A 42 7.18 12.29 -12.96
N PHE A 43 8.24 11.75 -13.58
CA PHE A 43 9.50 12.45 -13.86
C PHE A 43 9.52 13.22 -15.19
N THR A 44 8.42 13.20 -15.93
CA THR A 44 8.27 13.83 -17.25
C THR A 44 7.44 15.13 -17.16
N ALA A 45 7.71 16.11 -18.02
CA ALA A 45 7.16 17.48 -17.89
C ALA A 45 5.72 17.64 -18.40
N SER A 46 4.78 16.84 -17.92
CA SER A 46 3.37 17.02 -18.29
C SER A 46 2.68 18.06 -17.40
N ARG A 47 2.30 19.21 -17.98
CA ARG A 47 1.50 20.27 -17.31
C ARG A 47 0.01 20.23 -17.69
N ALA A 48 -0.29 20.10 -18.99
CA ALA A 48 -1.65 20.08 -19.53
C ALA A 48 -1.77 19.29 -20.86
N LEU A 49 -0.67 19.18 -21.61
CA LEU A 49 -0.53 18.33 -22.80
C LEU A 49 0.65 17.37 -22.57
N PRO A 50 0.58 16.13 -23.06
CA PRO A 50 1.64 15.15 -22.89
C PRO A 50 2.87 15.55 -23.70
N GLU A 51 3.89 16.07 -23.02
CA GLU A 51 5.23 16.23 -23.59
C GLU A 51 6.19 15.26 -22.90
N LEU A 52 6.95 14.50 -23.69
CA LEU A 52 7.92 13.51 -23.22
C LEU A 52 9.28 14.15 -22.88
N THR A 53 9.28 15.34 -22.27
CA THR A 53 10.50 16.01 -21.83
C THR A 53 10.86 15.55 -20.42
N PHE A 54 11.96 14.83 -20.28
CA PHE A 54 12.44 14.36 -18.98
C PHE A 54 13.00 15.54 -18.18
N VAL A 55 12.28 15.97 -17.14
CA VAL A 55 12.62 17.12 -16.29
C VAL A 55 13.09 16.70 -14.88
N GLY A 56 13.11 15.39 -14.60
CA GLY A 56 13.55 14.86 -13.33
C GLY A 56 12.68 15.34 -12.17
N PHE A 57 13.28 16.01 -11.19
CA PHE A 57 12.63 16.40 -9.93
C PHE A 57 12.00 17.81 -9.93
N ASP A 58 12.11 18.57 -11.01
CA ASP A 58 11.61 19.96 -11.06
C ASP A 58 10.10 20.06 -10.75
N GLN A 59 9.32 19.08 -11.20
CA GLN A 59 7.88 18.98 -10.91
C GLN A 59 7.60 18.81 -9.42
N TYR A 60 8.40 18.00 -8.73
CA TYR A 60 8.28 17.81 -7.28
C TYR A 60 8.64 19.10 -6.54
N THR A 61 9.75 19.74 -6.88
CA THR A 61 10.15 21.02 -6.27
C THR A 61 9.06 22.08 -6.43
N ARG A 62 8.41 22.18 -7.60
CA ARG A 62 7.28 23.10 -7.81
C ARG A 62 6.08 22.73 -6.93
N LEU A 63 5.76 21.45 -6.80
CA LEU A 63 4.64 20.96 -5.98
C LEU A 63 4.85 21.26 -4.50
N PHE A 64 6.02 20.92 -3.96
CA PHE A 64 6.36 21.16 -2.55
C PHE A 64 6.46 22.65 -2.20
N ASN A 65 6.80 23.50 -3.18
CA ASN A 65 6.79 24.97 -2.99
C ASN A 65 5.39 25.59 -3.13
N THR A 66 4.37 24.83 -3.54
CA THR A 66 3.01 25.36 -3.69
C THR A 66 2.31 25.40 -2.33
N PRO A 67 1.89 26.58 -1.81
CA PRO A 67 1.27 26.68 -0.48
C PRO A 67 0.00 25.84 -0.34
N ARG A 68 -0.82 25.77 -1.39
CA ARG A 68 -2.03 24.92 -1.44
C ARG A 68 -1.70 23.46 -1.19
N TRP A 69 -0.63 22.93 -1.80
CA TRP A 69 -0.24 21.54 -1.63
C TRP A 69 0.16 21.26 -0.19
N ASN A 70 1.00 22.12 0.41
CA ASN A 70 1.44 21.98 1.80
C ASN A 70 0.26 21.99 2.78
N ILE A 71 -0.65 22.96 2.64
CA ILE A 71 -1.83 23.07 3.51
C ILE A 71 -2.71 21.82 3.38
N SER A 72 -2.98 21.36 2.16
CA SER A 72 -3.76 20.14 1.94
C SER A 72 -3.07 18.89 2.49
N ALA A 73 -1.75 18.77 2.34
CA ALA A 73 -0.98 17.65 2.86
C ALA A 73 -1.00 17.58 4.39
N ILE A 74 -0.85 18.73 5.06
CA ILE A 74 -0.95 18.83 6.53
C ILE A 74 -2.37 18.49 6.99
N ASN A 75 -3.40 19.03 6.33
CA ASN A 75 -4.79 18.71 6.66
C ASN A 75 -5.09 17.22 6.52
N LEU A 76 -4.59 16.57 5.46
CA LEU A 76 -4.73 15.14 5.25
C LEU A 76 -4.03 14.33 6.35
N ALA A 77 -2.83 14.73 6.75
CA ALA A 77 -2.09 14.08 7.83
C ALA A 77 -2.84 14.21 9.18
N ILE A 78 -3.32 15.41 9.51
CA ILE A 78 -4.13 15.67 10.71
C ILE A 78 -5.39 14.81 10.69
N PHE A 79 -6.13 14.79 9.58
CA PHE A 79 -7.32 13.97 9.42
C PHE A 79 -7.02 12.48 9.59
N GLY A 80 -5.95 11.98 8.96
CA GLY A 80 -5.53 10.58 9.06
C GLY A 80 -5.21 10.17 10.49
N VAL A 81 -4.46 11.00 11.24
CA VAL A 81 -4.13 10.72 12.65
C VAL A 81 -5.37 10.69 13.53
N PHE A 82 -6.24 11.69 13.43
CA PHE A 82 -7.48 11.72 14.21
C PHE A 82 -8.40 10.56 13.84
N LEU A 83 -8.56 10.25 12.54
CA LEU A 83 -9.38 9.15 12.08
C LEU A 83 -8.87 7.81 12.62
N LEU A 84 -7.57 7.54 12.53
CA LEU A 84 -6.97 6.32 13.08
C LEU A 84 -7.16 6.23 14.59
N PHE A 85 -6.93 7.33 15.33
CA PHE A 85 -7.08 7.36 16.78
C PHE A 85 -8.53 7.09 17.19
N PHE A 86 -9.49 7.86 16.67
CA PHE A 86 -10.90 7.72 17.03
C PHE A 86 -11.47 6.37 16.57
N SER A 87 -11.19 5.92 15.34
CA SER A 87 -11.67 4.61 14.87
C SER A 87 -11.09 3.46 15.68
N SER A 88 -9.81 3.52 16.06
CA SER A 88 -9.20 2.48 16.90
C SER A 88 -9.77 2.48 18.32
N VAL A 89 -9.96 3.66 18.93
CA VAL A 89 -10.54 3.78 20.27
C VAL A 89 -11.99 3.28 20.27
N ILE A 90 -12.81 3.70 19.32
CA ILE A 90 -14.20 3.26 19.21
C ILE A 90 -14.26 1.76 18.93
N GLY A 91 -13.46 1.25 17.98
CA GLY A 91 -13.38 -0.17 17.68
C GLY A 91 -12.94 -1.00 18.89
N PHE A 92 -11.99 -0.51 19.68
CA PHE A 92 -11.56 -1.14 20.91
C PHE A 92 -12.65 -1.14 21.99
N ILE A 93 -13.35 -0.02 22.20
CA ILE A 93 -14.46 0.05 23.16
C ILE A 93 -15.58 -0.92 22.75
N LEU A 94 -15.97 -0.93 21.47
CA LEU A 94 -16.97 -1.86 20.95
C LEU A 94 -16.53 -3.32 21.13
N ALA A 95 -15.26 -3.62 20.87
CA ALA A 95 -14.70 -4.95 21.11
C ALA A 95 -14.76 -5.32 22.60
N ALA A 96 -14.41 -4.40 23.51
CA ALA A 96 -14.49 -4.61 24.94
C ALA A 96 -15.93 -4.80 25.43
N LEU A 97 -16.89 -4.02 24.93
CA LEU A 97 -18.31 -4.19 25.25
C LEU A 97 -18.87 -5.52 24.71
N MET A 98 -18.39 -5.97 23.55
CA MET A 98 -18.74 -7.29 23.00
C MET A 98 -18.14 -8.43 23.83
N ASP A 99 -16.94 -8.22 24.38
CA ASP A 99 -16.28 -9.17 25.30
C ASP A 99 -16.96 -9.21 26.67
N GLN A 100 -17.58 -8.09 27.10
CA GLN A 100 -18.44 -7.99 28.28
C GLN A 100 -19.78 -8.72 28.14
N LYS A 101 -19.92 -9.70 27.24
CA LYS A 101 -21.13 -10.51 27.06
C LYS A 101 -21.81 -10.77 28.41
N ILE A 102 -23.00 -10.19 28.54
CA ILE A 102 -23.93 -10.33 29.64
C ILE A 102 -24.10 -11.83 29.86
N ARG A 103 -23.45 -12.34 30.91
CA ARG A 103 -23.74 -13.63 31.49
C ARG A 103 -25.14 -13.51 32.07
N PHE A 104 -26.14 -13.75 31.22
CA PHE A 104 -27.46 -14.22 31.63
C PHE A 104 -27.19 -15.59 32.32
N GLU A 105 -26.85 -15.74 33.59
CA GLU A 105 -27.56 -15.42 34.85
C GLU A 105 -28.69 -14.38 34.81
#